data_AF-A0A150NXT2-F1
#
_entry.id   AF-A0A150NXT2-F1
#
_cell.length_a   1.000
_cell.length_b   1.000
_cell.length_c   1.000
_cell.angle_alpha   90.00
_cell.angle_beta   90.00
_cell.angle_gamma   90.00
#
_symmetry.space_group_name_H-M   'P 1'
#
loop_
_entity.id
_entity.type
_entity.pdbx_description
1 polymer ?
#
loop_
_entity_poly.entity_id
_entity_poly.type
_entity_poly.pdbx_seq_one_letter_code
_entity_poly.pdbx_strand_id
1 'polypeptide(L)' 'MIFDTHTHLNVEEFAGHEAEEIALAAEMGVTQMNIVGLINRRLSVPWSW' A
#
# COMPACT_ATOMS: atom_id res chain seq x y z
N MET A 1 20.23 5.15 -0.77
CA MET A 1 19.22 4.15 -1.18
C MET A 1 18.08 4.24 -0.19
N ILE A 2 16.89 4.66 -0.61
CA ILE A 2 15.72 4.75 0.27
C ILE A 2 14.91 3.47 0.12
N PHE A 3 14.55 2.89 1.25
CA PHE A 3 13.64 1.76 1.35
C PHE A 3 12.40 2.21 2.13
N ASP A 4 11.25 2.21 1.47
CA ASP A 4 9.98 2.48 2.13
C ASP A 4 9.48 1.20 2.79
N THR A 5 9.47 1.18 4.12
CA THR A 5 9.09 0.00 4.89
C THR A 5 7.58 -0.22 4.95
N HIS A 6 6.76 0.77 4.59
CA HIS A 6 5.30 0.72 4.77
C HIS A 6 4.55 1.65 3.81
N THR A 7 4.07 1.09 2.70
CA THR A 7 3.29 1.81 1.68
C THR A 7 1.91 1.17 1.53
N HIS A 8 0.86 1.99 1.43
CA HIS A 8 -0.50 1.56 1.08
C HIS A 8 -0.84 1.90 -0.37
N LEU A 9 -0.04 1.42 -1.34
CA LEU A 9 -0.29 1.65 -2.77
C LEU A 9 -1.52 0.89 -3.30
N ASN A 10 -2.03 -0.06 -2.54
CA ASN A 10 -3.13 -0.94 -2.87
C ASN A 10 -4.51 -0.42 -2.41
N VAL A 11 -4.64 0.87 -2.13
CA VAL A 11 -5.93 1.50 -1.80
C VAL A 11 -6.64 2.02 -3.05
N GLU A 12 -7.95 2.22 -2.97
CA GLU A 12 -8.78 2.59 -4.13
C GLU A 12 -8.34 3.91 -4.77
N GLU A 13 -7.77 4.81 -3.98
CA GLU A 13 -7.26 6.12 -4.40
C GLU A 13 -6.15 6.03 -5.45
N PHE A 14 -5.39 4.91 -5.47
CA PHE A 14 -4.29 4.70 -6.41
C PHE A 14 -4.62 3.70 -7.53
N ALA A 15 -5.84 3.17 -7.57
CA ALA A 15 -6.24 2.17 -8.54
C ALA A 15 -6.12 2.71 -9.98
N GLY A 16 -5.26 2.07 -10.79
CA GLY A 16 -4.98 2.46 -12.16
C GLY A 16 -3.88 3.52 -12.33
N HIS A 17 -3.32 4.05 -11.24
CA HIS A 17 -2.23 5.03 -11.23
C HIS A 17 -0.94 4.50 -10.56
N GLU A 18 -0.89 3.21 -10.22
CA GLU A 18 0.19 2.62 -9.41
C GLU A 18 1.56 2.79 -10.06
N ALA A 19 1.63 2.71 -11.39
CA ALA A 19 2.87 2.86 -12.14
C ALA A 19 3.42 4.31 -12.10
N GLU A 20 2.53 5.31 -12.11
CA GLU A 20 2.90 6.72 -12.03
C GLU A 20 3.47 7.05 -10.64
N GLU A 21 2.83 6.55 -9.59
CA GLU A 21 3.28 6.71 -8.20
C GLU A 21 4.61 6.01 -7.94
N ILE A 22 4.81 4.80 -8.50
CA ILE A 22 6.10 4.10 -8.42
C ILE A 22 7.21 4.90 -9.12
N ALA A 23 6.92 5.49 -10.28
CA ALA A 23 7.89 6.30 -11.01
C ALA A 23 8.26 7.56 -10.21
N LEU A 24 7.29 8.25 -9.64
CA LEU A 24 7.52 9.41 -8.78
C LEU A 24 8.36 9.05 -7.54
N ALA A 25 8.04 7.93 -6.88
CA ALA A 25 8.82 7.44 -5.75
C ALA A 25 10.28 7.15 -6.14
N ALA A 26 10.51 6.60 -7.34
CA ALA A 26 11.84 6.36 -7.87
C ALA A 26 12.61 7.67 -8.13
N GLU A 27 11.96 8.71 -8.65
CA GLU A 27 12.54 10.05 -8.81
C GLU A 27 12.97 10.65 -7.46
N MET A 28 12.23 10.34 -6.39
CA MET A 28 12.56 10.73 -5.02
C MET A 28 13.64 9.86 -4.36
N GLY A 29 14.20 8.87 -5.06
CA GLY A 29 15.28 8.01 -4.59
C GLY A 29 14.82 6.77 -3.83
N VAL A 30 13.51 6.46 -3.83
CA VAL A 30 12.97 5.18 -3.35
C VAL A 30 13.36 4.09 -4.33
N THR A 31 14.04 3.08 -3.82
CA THR A 31 14.54 1.96 -4.64
C THR A 31 13.80 0.66 -4.38
N GLN A 32 13.13 0.58 -3.22
CA GLN A 32 12.33 -0.56 -2.78
C GLN A 32 11.21 -0.04 -1.88
N MET A 33 10.06 -0.70 -1.91
CA MET A 33 8.92 -0.39 -1.05
C MET A 33 8.17 -1.66 -0.64
N ASN A 34 7.68 -1.70 0.59
CA ASN A 34 6.80 -2.76 1.08
C ASN A 34 5.33 -2.33 0.95
N ILE A 35 4.57 -3.04 0.12
CA ILE A 35 3.12 -2.82 0.03
C ILE A 35 2.44 -3.58 1.17
N VAL A 36 1.81 -2.87 2.10
CA VAL A 36 1.15 -3.46 3.28
C VAL A 36 -0.35 -3.58 3.05
N GLY A 37 -0.90 -4.74 3.40
CA GLY A 37 -2.32 -5.04 3.26
C GLY A 37 -3.19 -4.12 4.12
N LEU A 38 -4.27 -3.59 3.52
CA LEU A 38 -5.34 -2.91 4.23
C LEU A 38 -6.51 -3.89 4.44
N ILE A 39 -7.07 -3.92 5.66
CA ILE A 39 -8.29 -4.69 5.94
C ILE A 39 -9.50 -3.76 5.79
N ASN A 40 -10.15 -3.78 4.62
CA ASN A 40 -11.34 -2.96 4.36
C ASN A 40 -12.67 -3.68 4.68
N ARG A 41 -12.61 -4.87 5.30
CA ARG A 41 -13.78 -5.66 5.67
C ARG A 41 -13.94 -5.65 7.19
N ARG A 42 -15.03 -5.03 7.68
CA ARG A 42 -15.49 -5.22 9.06
C ARG A 42 -15.84 -6.69 9.23
N LEU A 43 -14.94 -7.47 9.83
CA LEU A 43 -15.26 -8.82 10.27
C LEU A 43 -16.22 -8.70 11.46
N SER A 44 -17.52 -8.85 11.21
CA SER A 44 -18.46 -9.18 12.28
C SER A 44 -18.19 -10.62 12.66
N VAL A 45 -17.25 -10.84 13.58
CA VAL A 45 -17.09 -12.13 14.24
C VAL A 45 -18.22 -12.25 15.28
N PRO A 46 -19.18 -13.18 15.12
CA PRO A 46 -20.08 -13.51 16.20
C PRO A 46 -19.23 -14.31 17.20
N TRP A 47 -18.80 -13.66 18.28
CA TRP A 47 -18.23 -14.36 19.42
C TRP A 47 -19.34 -15.21 20.06
N SER A 48 -19.48 -16.47 19.66
CA SER A 48 -20.19 -17.49 20.43
C SER A 48 -19.16 -18.33 21.17
N TRP A 49 -19.15 -18.19 22.50
CA TRP A 49 -18.36 -19.01 23.43
C TRP A 49 -18.80 -20.47 23.42
#